data_AF-A0A510DS69-F1
#
_entry.id   AF-A0A510DS69-F1
#
_cell.length_a   1.000
_cell.length_b   1.000
_cell.length_c   1.000
_cell.angle_alpha   90.00
_cell.angle_beta   90.00
_cell.angle_gamma   90.00
#
_symmetry.space_group_name_H-M   'P 1'
#
loop_
_entity.id
_entity.type
_entity.pdbx_description
1 polymer ?
#
loop_
_entity_poly.entity_id
_entity_poly.type
_entity_poly.pdbx_seq_one_letter_code
_entity_poly.pdbx_strand_id
1 'polypeptide(L)'
;MKCPRCGYENPPNAQLCEKCRYPLFAEPISQSSRCPRCGYENPPNAQLCEKCRYPLFVPVVKVEERKEQVPPEVLQGMTSLRLFSSYYVLAFLIFQASISILDISRPIAEGVAVASEALMISSMMNLYRAINFLIRRDKGVLNRAGVIISVFSTFLVGAGGYFILPYVKSNETVNLITDKEVIVGSILFISGIAGFLVGNIISVVSTQFKLSREFGPQFKRAGEFFLISFVLGALTFVIPFMELVSFLVLLYASYTLTDASVKASNKR
;
A
#
# COMPACT_ATOMS: atom_id res chain seq x y z
N MET A 1 13.27 36.42 -27.49
CA MET A 1 14.05 37.49 -26.83
C MET A 1 15.39 36.95 -26.34
N LYS A 2 16.48 37.72 -26.43
CA LYS A 2 17.81 37.29 -25.94
C LYS A 2 17.94 37.56 -24.45
N CYS A 3 18.46 36.58 -23.72
CA CYS A 3 18.72 36.71 -22.29
C CYS A 3 19.86 37.70 -22.05
N PRO A 4 19.67 38.77 -21.27
CA PRO A 4 20.71 39.78 -21.03
C PRO A 4 21.89 39.23 -20.21
N ARG A 5 21.69 38.13 -19.45
CA ARG A 5 22.74 37.52 -18.64
C ARG A 5 23.66 36.57 -19.43
N CYS A 6 23.12 35.81 -20.39
CA CYS A 6 23.88 34.74 -21.06
C CYS A 6 23.80 34.75 -22.59
N GLY A 7 23.07 35.70 -23.18
CA GLY A 7 22.90 35.84 -24.64
C GLY A 7 22.01 34.79 -25.31
N TYR A 8 21.52 33.78 -24.56
CA TYR A 8 20.67 32.71 -25.10
C TYR A 8 19.35 33.25 -25.65
N GLU A 9 18.92 32.72 -26.80
CA GLU A 9 17.69 33.10 -27.47
C GLU A 9 16.51 32.31 -26.89
N ASN A 10 15.57 33.03 -26.25
CA ASN A 10 14.41 32.44 -25.58
C ASN A 10 13.12 32.72 -26.37
N PRO A 11 12.07 31.88 -26.23
CA PRO A 11 10.77 32.15 -26.83
C PRO A 11 10.17 33.47 -26.32
N PRO A 12 9.27 34.12 -27.10
CA PRO A 12 8.79 35.47 -26.84
C PRO A 12 8.00 35.63 -25.53
N ASN A 13 7.49 34.54 -24.95
CA ASN A 13 6.71 34.54 -23.70
C ASN A 13 7.45 33.87 -22.53
N ALA A 14 8.75 33.58 -22.66
CA ALA A 14 9.53 32.91 -21.62
C ALA A 14 9.75 33.84 -20.41
N GLN A 15 9.20 33.50 -19.24
CA GLN A 15 9.41 34.31 -18.03
C GLN A 15 10.84 34.21 -17.46
N LEU A 16 11.49 33.08 -17.70
CA LEU A 16 12.85 32.77 -17.27
C LEU A 16 13.64 32.29 -18.49
N CYS A 17 14.93 32.59 -18.50
CA CYS A 17 15.85 32.06 -19.51
C CYS A 17 15.97 30.54 -19.36
N GLU A 18 15.74 29.78 -20.43
CA GLU A 18 15.81 28.32 -20.41
C GLU A 18 17.22 27.80 -20.08
N LYS A 19 18.26 28.56 -20.45
CA LYS A 19 19.66 28.16 -20.22
C LYS A 19 20.17 28.49 -18.83
N CYS A 20 19.86 29.68 -18.29
CA CYS A 20 20.48 30.18 -17.05
C CYS A 20 19.48 30.60 -15.97
N ARG A 21 18.17 30.36 -16.22
CA ARG A 21 17.05 30.70 -15.33
C ARG A 21 16.97 32.18 -14.93
N TYR A 22 17.59 33.07 -15.71
CA TYR A 22 17.53 34.51 -15.48
C TYR A 22 16.15 35.07 -15.88
N PRO A 23 15.50 35.90 -15.05
CA PRO A 23 14.18 36.46 -15.35
C PRO A 23 14.20 37.43 -16.54
N LEU A 24 13.17 37.36 -17.37
CA LEU A 24 13.15 38.01 -18.69
C LEU A 24 12.13 39.17 -18.81
N PHE A 25 11.12 39.27 -17.95
CA PHE A 25 10.12 40.36 -17.98
C PHE A 25 10.14 41.19 -16.72
N ALA A 26 10.39 42.51 -16.85
CA ALA A 26 10.46 43.49 -15.76
C ALA A 26 9.18 44.32 -15.60
N GLU A 27 8.74 44.49 -14.35
CA GLU A 27 8.13 45.74 -13.89
C GLU A 27 9.27 46.67 -13.39
N PRO A 28 9.18 47.99 -13.61
CA PRO A 28 10.23 48.93 -13.22
C PRO A 28 10.30 49.07 -11.70
N ILE A 29 11.22 48.34 -11.08
CA ILE A 29 11.57 48.51 -9.67
C ILE A 29 12.78 49.43 -9.61
N SER A 30 12.55 50.61 -9.03
CA SER A 30 13.52 51.61 -8.55
C SER A 30 14.91 51.64 -9.22
N GLN A 31 15.14 52.71 -9.97
CA GLN A 31 16.43 53.11 -10.53
C GLN A 31 17.49 53.33 -9.42
N SER A 32 18.14 52.27 -8.92
CA SER A 32 19.36 52.44 -8.12
C SER A 32 20.53 52.69 -9.07
N SER A 33 21.17 53.86 -9.00
CA SER A 33 22.38 54.18 -9.77
C SER A 33 23.52 53.20 -9.47
N ARG A 34 23.55 52.60 -8.28
CA ARG A 34 24.62 51.71 -7.83
C ARG A 34 24.39 50.25 -8.25
N CYS A 35 25.40 49.65 -8.90
CA CYS A 35 25.37 48.26 -9.29
C CYS A 35 25.39 47.32 -8.06
N PRO A 36 24.40 46.41 -7.90
CA PRO A 36 24.34 45.53 -6.73
C PRO A 36 25.46 44.47 -6.71
N ARG A 37 26.09 44.19 -7.87
CA ARG A 37 27.13 43.17 -7.97
C ARG A 37 28.54 43.70 -7.67
N CYS A 38 28.84 44.93 -8.07
CA CYS A 38 30.20 45.48 -7.99
C CYS A 38 30.29 46.84 -7.29
N GLY A 39 29.17 47.42 -6.88
CA GLY A 39 29.10 48.70 -6.18
C GLY A 39 29.40 49.93 -7.02
N TYR A 40 29.63 49.78 -8.33
CA TYR A 40 29.90 50.89 -9.26
C TYR A 40 28.65 51.75 -9.48
N GLU A 41 28.82 53.08 -9.48
CA GLU A 41 27.75 54.04 -9.72
C GLU A 41 27.61 54.28 -11.23
N ASN A 42 26.41 54.02 -11.76
CA ASN A 42 26.07 54.07 -13.17
C ASN A 42 25.16 55.27 -13.43
N PRO A 43 25.19 55.84 -14.63
CA PRO A 43 24.34 56.97 -14.98
C PRO A 43 22.85 56.62 -14.86
N PRO A 44 21.98 57.63 -14.61
CA PRO A 44 20.54 57.42 -14.62
C PRO A 44 20.13 56.81 -15.98
N ASN A 45 19.29 55.77 -15.92
CA ASN A 45 18.82 54.98 -17.08
C ASN A 45 19.81 53.96 -17.68
N ALA A 46 20.99 53.72 -17.09
CA ALA A 46 21.87 52.64 -17.52
C ALA A 46 21.18 51.27 -17.39
N GLN A 47 21.06 50.51 -18.49
CA GLN A 47 20.44 49.17 -18.46
C GLN A 47 21.37 48.08 -17.94
N LEU A 48 22.67 48.23 -18.21
CA LEU A 48 23.74 47.35 -17.79
C LEU A 48 24.79 48.18 -17.06
N CYS A 49 25.46 47.57 -16.08
CA CYS A 49 26.57 48.21 -15.39
C CYS A 49 27.75 48.40 -16.36
N GLU A 50 28.27 49.61 -16.48
CA GLU A 50 29.37 49.90 -17.42
C GLU A 50 30.66 49.13 -17.07
N LYS A 51 30.88 48.88 -15.77
CA LYS A 51 32.08 48.20 -15.28
C LYS A 51 32.04 46.68 -15.40
N CYS A 52 30.93 46.04 -15.02
CA CYS A 52 30.85 44.57 -14.95
C CYS A 52 29.77 43.96 -15.84
N ARG A 53 29.09 44.78 -16.67
CA ARG A 53 27.99 44.41 -17.56
C ARG A 53 26.82 43.72 -16.86
N TYR A 54 26.71 43.88 -15.53
CA TYR A 54 25.61 43.31 -14.76
C TYR A 54 24.32 44.10 -15.04
N PRO A 55 23.19 43.44 -15.34
CA PRO A 55 21.92 44.12 -15.58
C PRO A 55 21.42 44.83 -14.33
N LEU A 56 21.19 46.14 -14.44
CA LEU A 56 20.75 47.00 -13.34
C LEU A 56 19.25 46.92 -13.11
N PHE A 57 18.51 46.51 -14.14
CA PHE A 57 17.11 46.13 -14.04
C PHE A 57 17.03 44.61 -13.89
N VAL A 58 16.85 44.15 -12.65
CA VAL A 58 16.53 42.74 -12.38
C VAL A 58 15.02 42.65 -12.19
N PRO A 59 14.30 41.97 -13.07
CA PRO A 59 12.90 41.70 -12.81
C PRO A 59 12.72 40.91 -11.52
N VAL A 60 11.95 41.44 -10.58
CA VAL A 60 11.38 40.62 -9.53
C VAL A 60 10.24 39.84 -10.18
N VAL A 61 10.55 38.64 -10.66
CA VAL A 61 9.50 37.67 -10.98
C VAL A 61 8.85 37.33 -9.64
N LYS A 62 7.65 37.87 -9.40
CA LYS A 62 6.71 37.23 -8.48
C LYS A 62 6.44 35.88 -9.10
N VAL A 63 7.20 34.87 -8.68
CA VAL A 63 6.83 33.49 -8.90
C VAL A 63 5.55 33.36 -8.08
N GLU A 64 4.40 33.57 -8.72
CA GLU A 64 3.17 33.01 -8.19
C GLU A 64 3.48 31.54 -8.01
N GLU A 65 3.59 31.10 -6.76
CA GLU A 65 3.56 29.68 -6.43
C GLU A 65 2.28 29.17 -7.06
N ARG A 66 2.40 28.60 -8.26
CA ARG A 66 1.39 27.71 -8.80
C ARG A 66 1.37 26.57 -7.80
N LYS A 67 0.54 26.68 -6.77
CA LYS A 67 0.16 25.56 -5.91
C LYS A 67 -0.31 24.52 -6.89
N GLU A 68 0.53 23.52 -7.10
CA GLU A 68 0.19 22.37 -7.91
C GLU A 68 -0.98 21.72 -7.18
N GLN A 69 -2.19 22.07 -7.61
CA GLN A 69 -3.41 21.57 -7.01
C GLN A 69 -3.44 20.09 -7.34
N VAL A 70 -3.22 19.28 -6.31
CA VAL A 70 -3.33 17.82 -6.42
C VAL A 70 -4.70 17.51 -7.01
N PRO A 71 -4.78 16.77 -8.12
CA PRO A 71 -6.05 16.45 -8.76
C PRO A 71 -7.01 15.82 -7.73
N PRO A 72 -8.31 16.17 -7.75
CA PRO A 72 -9.28 15.64 -6.79
C PRO A 72 -9.36 14.11 -6.82
N GLU A 73 -9.07 13.49 -7.97
CA GLU A 73 -8.99 12.02 -8.11
C GLU A 73 -7.90 11.39 -7.23
N VAL A 74 -6.73 12.06 -7.12
CA VAL A 74 -5.61 11.58 -6.31
C VAL A 74 -5.96 11.67 -4.83
N LEU A 75 -6.60 12.75 -4.41
CA LEU A 75 -7.06 12.93 -3.03
C LEU A 75 -8.10 11.87 -2.65
N GLN A 76 -9.03 11.54 -3.56
CA GLN A 76 -10.00 10.47 -3.37
C GLN A 76 -9.33 9.09 -3.25
N GLY A 77 -8.33 8.81 -4.10
CA GLY A 77 -7.54 7.59 -4.04
C GLY A 77 -6.80 7.43 -2.71
N MET A 78 -6.15 8.49 -2.23
CA MET A 78 -5.49 8.50 -0.93
C MET A 78 -6.46 8.31 0.24
N THR A 79 -7.66 8.89 0.15
CA THR A 79 -8.70 8.73 1.18
C THR A 79 -9.20 7.28 1.23
N SER A 80 -9.42 6.66 0.07
CA SER A 80 -9.82 5.25 -0.02
C SER A 80 -8.73 4.31 0.51
N LEU A 81 -7.45 4.63 0.28
CA LEU A 81 -6.32 3.87 0.82
C LEU A 81 -6.25 3.96 2.36
N ARG A 82 -6.54 5.14 2.94
CA ARG A 82 -6.63 5.31 4.39
C ARG A 82 -7.78 4.50 5.00
N LEU A 83 -8.97 4.57 4.39
CA LEU A 83 -10.14 3.80 4.83
C LEU A 83 -9.90 2.29 4.77
N PHE A 84 -9.23 1.83 3.71
CA PHE A 84 -8.75 0.45 3.63
C PHE A 84 -7.89 0.09 4.84
N SER A 85 -6.81 0.83 5.07
CA SER A 85 -5.89 0.56 6.18
C SER A 85 -6.62 0.53 7.53
N SER A 86 -7.51 1.49 7.81
CA SER A 86 -8.19 1.58 9.09
C SER A 86 -9.20 0.45 9.29
N TYR A 87 -10.05 0.18 8.30
CA TYR A 87 -11.06 -0.87 8.42
C TYR A 87 -10.46 -2.26 8.42
N TYR A 88 -9.37 -2.46 7.68
CA TYR A 88 -8.68 -3.74 7.66
C TYR A 88 -8.09 -4.08 9.04
N VAL A 89 -7.36 -3.14 9.64
CA VAL A 89 -6.79 -3.34 10.99
C VAL A 89 -7.88 -3.55 12.03
N LEU A 90 -8.95 -2.73 11.99
CA LEU A 90 -10.07 -2.88 12.91
C LEU A 90 -10.74 -4.25 12.78
N ALA A 91 -11.06 -4.67 11.55
CA ALA A 91 -11.69 -5.95 11.29
C ALA A 91 -10.84 -7.12 11.77
N PHE A 92 -9.52 -7.03 11.53
CA PHE A 92 -8.56 -8.03 12.00
C PHE A 92 -8.52 -8.13 13.53
N LEU A 93 -8.50 -7.00 14.25
CA LEU A 93 -8.50 -7.00 15.70
C LEU A 93 -9.81 -7.57 16.28
N ILE A 94 -10.95 -7.24 15.66
CA ILE A 94 -12.26 -7.79 16.04
C ILE A 94 -12.28 -9.30 15.81
N PHE A 95 -11.74 -9.77 14.69
CA PHE A 95 -11.62 -11.20 14.39
C PHE A 95 -10.77 -11.92 15.43
N GLN A 96 -9.60 -11.38 15.78
CA GLN A 96 -8.75 -11.98 16.83
C GLN A 96 -9.46 -12.03 18.19
N ALA A 97 -10.13 -10.95 18.58
CA ALA A 97 -10.92 -10.91 19.81
C ALA A 97 -12.05 -11.94 19.81
N SER A 98 -12.68 -12.20 18.66
CA SER A 98 -13.74 -13.20 18.53
C SER A 98 -13.26 -14.62 18.85
N ILE A 99 -12.03 -14.96 18.46
CA ILE A 99 -11.41 -16.25 18.75
C ILE A 99 -11.24 -16.43 20.26
N SER A 100 -10.81 -15.39 20.97
CA SER A 100 -10.64 -15.44 22.43
C SER A 100 -11.94 -15.63 23.22
N ILE A 101 -13.10 -15.36 22.60
CA ILE A 101 -14.43 -15.43 23.25
C ILE A 101 -15.19 -16.73 22.89
N LEU A 102 -14.62 -17.58 22.02
CA LEU A 102 -15.21 -18.87 21.62
C LEU A 102 -15.57 -19.79 22.79
N ASP A 103 -14.80 -19.69 23.88
CA ASP A 103 -15.03 -20.47 25.10
C ASP A 103 -16.22 -19.94 25.91
N ILE A 104 -16.49 -18.64 25.83
CA ILE A 104 -17.55 -17.97 26.59
C ILE A 104 -18.91 -18.12 25.88
N SER A 105 -18.97 -17.76 24.59
CA SER A 105 -20.21 -17.81 23.82
C SER A 105 -19.93 -17.99 22.34
N ARG A 106 -20.14 -19.22 21.88
CA ARG A 106 -20.01 -19.60 20.47
C ARG A 106 -20.87 -18.76 19.51
N PRO A 107 -22.18 -18.56 19.73
CA PRO A 107 -23.00 -17.81 18.77
C PRO A 107 -22.59 -16.35 18.68
N ILE A 108 -22.12 -15.75 19.79
CA ILE A 108 -21.59 -14.38 19.78
C ILE A 108 -20.29 -14.33 19.00
N ALA A 109 -19.36 -15.25 19.26
CA ALA A 109 -18.08 -15.32 18.56
C ALA A 109 -18.27 -15.53 17.05
N GLU A 110 -19.18 -16.41 16.64
CA GLU A 110 -19.52 -16.63 15.22
C GLU A 110 -20.12 -15.36 14.59
N GLY A 111 -21.06 -14.68 15.28
CA GLY A 111 -21.64 -13.43 14.80
C GLY A 111 -20.60 -12.31 14.64
N VAL A 112 -19.66 -12.20 15.59
CA VAL A 112 -18.56 -11.23 15.54
C VAL A 112 -17.58 -11.57 14.41
N ALA A 113 -17.26 -12.84 14.21
CA ALA A 113 -16.40 -13.29 13.13
C ALA A 113 -16.99 -12.94 11.75
N VAL A 114 -18.28 -13.23 11.53
CA VAL A 114 -18.99 -12.87 10.28
C VAL A 114 -19.01 -11.35 10.06
N ALA A 115 -19.28 -10.56 11.10
CA ALA A 115 -19.25 -9.11 11.00
C ALA A 115 -17.85 -8.58 10.66
N SER A 116 -16.79 -9.18 11.23
CA SER A 116 -15.42 -8.83 10.92
C SER A 116 -15.04 -9.17 9.48
N GLU A 117 -15.51 -10.30 8.95
CA GLU A 117 -15.28 -10.70 7.57
C GLU A 117 -15.95 -9.71 6.59
N ALA A 118 -17.18 -9.30 6.87
CA ALA A 118 -17.87 -8.26 6.09
C ALA A 118 -17.09 -6.92 6.08
N LEU A 119 -16.50 -6.54 7.22
CA LEU A 119 -15.63 -5.36 7.31
C LEU A 119 -14.34 -5.53 6.50
N MET A 120 -13.71 -6.71 6.50
CA MET A 120 -12.53 -7.00 5.68
C MET A 120 -12.87 -6.90 4.18
N ILE A 121 -14.01 -7.43 3.75
CA ILE A 121 -14.47 -7.33 2.36
C ILE A 121 -14.72 -5.86 1.98
N SER A 122 -15.42 -5.10 2.83
CA SER A 122 -15.66 -3.67 2.62
C SER A 122 -14.35 -2.88 2.51
N SER A 123 -13.39 -3.20 3.37
CA SER A 123 -12.04 -2.66 3.31
C SER A 123 -11.36 -2.95 1.97
N MET A 124 -11.40 -4.19 1.49
CA MET A 124 -10.84 -4.57 0.19
C MET A 124 -11.49 -3.84 -0.99
N MET A 125 -12.78 -3.53 -0.93
CA MET A 125 -13.42 -2.69 -1.94
C MET A 125 -12.83 -1.26 -1.98
N ASN A 126 -12.47 -0.71 -0.81
CA ASN A 126 -11.80 0.60 -0.75
C ASN A 126 -10.38 0.53 -1.31
N LEU A 127 -9.64 -0.57 -1.09
CA LEU A 127 -8.35 -0.79 -1.74
C LEU A 127 -8.50 -0.89 -3.26
N TYR A 128 -9.50 -1.63 -3.75
CA TYR A 128 -9.79 -1.74 -5.17
C TYR A 128 -10.06 -0.37 -5.80
N ARG A 129 -10.91 0.45 -5.16
CA ARG A 129 -11.19 1.83 -5.59
C ARG A 129 -9.92 2.67 -5.59
N ALA A 130 -9.14 2.63 -4.51
CA ALA A 130 -7.88 3.38 -4.40
C ALA A 130 -6.91 3.03 -5.54
N ILE A 131 -6.72 1.74 -5.81
CA ILE A 131 -5.88 1.24 -6.90
C ILE A 131 -6.37 1.76 -8.25
N ASN A 132 -7.68 1.76 -8.48
CA ASN A 132 -8.25 2.18 -9.76
C ASN A 132 -8.09 3.68 -10.04
N PHE A 133 -8.07 4.51 -8.98
CA PHE A 133 -7.81 5.95 -9.09
C PHE A 133 -6.31 6.28 -9.16
N LEU A 134 -5.50 5.60 -8.35
CA LEU A 134 -4.07 5.93 -8.21
C LEU A 134 -3.21 5.32 -9.32
N ILE A 135 -3.63 4.21 -9.96
CA ILE A 135 -2.82 3.51 -10.95
C ILE A 135 -3.49 3.60 -12.32
N ARG A 136 -2.78 4.17 -13.31
CA ARG A 136 -3.22 4.21 -14.72
C ARG A 136 -3.70 2.83 -15.18
N ARG A 137 -4.86 2.84 -15.86
CA ARG A 137 -5.66 1.67 -16.27
C ARG A 137 -4.84 0.54 -16.92
N ASP A 138 -3.80 0.88 -17.67
CA ASP A 138 -2.97 -0.06 -18.43
C ASP A 138 -1.90 -0.78 -17.61
N LYS A 139 -1.55 -0.26 -16.42
CA LYS A 139 -0.49 -0.82 -15.57
C LYS A 139 -1.04 -1.55 -14.34
N GLY A 140 -2.35 -1.53 -14.11
CA GLY A 140 -2.99 -1.97 -12.85
C GLY A 140 -3.34 -3.46 -12.75
N VAL A 141 -3.13 -4.28 -13.80
CA VAL A 141 -3.63 -5.66 -13.87
C VAL A 141 -3.17 -6.52 -12.70
N LEU A 142 -1.87 -6.50 -12.39
CA LEU A 142 -1.29 -7.30 -11.30
C LEU A 142 -1.88 -6.92 -9.93
N ASN A 143 -2.15 -5.63 -9.69
CA ASN A 143 -2.72 -5.15 -8.44
C ASN A 143 -4.18 -5.59 -8.32
N ARG A 144 -4.95 -5.51 -9.42
CA ARG A 144 -6.35 -6.00 -9.46
C ARG A 144 -6.42 -7.50 -9.21
N ALA A 145 -5.54 -8.27 -9.84
CA ALA A 145 -5.42 -9.71 -9.59
C ALA A 145 -5.11 -9.99 -8.11
N GLY A 146 -4.16 -9.26 -7.52
CA GLY A 146 -3.83 -9.38 -6.10
C GLY A 146 -5.04 -9.13 -5.18
N VAL A 147 -5.82 -8.07 -5.44
CA VAL A 147 -7.03 -7.78 -4.64
C VAL A 147 -8.09 -8.87 -4.81
N ILE A 148 -8.33 -9.34 -6.04
CA ILE A 148 -9.30 -10.42 -6.30
C ILE A 148 -8.88 -11.70 -5.58
N ILE A 149 -7.60 -12.05 -5.66
CA ILE A 149 -7.03 -13.21 -4.95
C ILE A 149 -7.25 -13.05 -3.45
N SER A 150 -6.93 -11.87 -2.87
CA SER A 150 -7.15 -11.61 -1.44
C SER A 150 -8.62 -11.78 -1.05
N VAL A 151 -9.56 -11.20 -1.81
CA VAL A 151 -11.00 -11.29 -1.51
C VAL A 151 -11.46 -12.74 -1.57
N PHE A 152 -11.15 -13.46 -2.65
CA PHE A 152 -11.54 -14.86 -2.81
C PHE A 152 -10.95 -15.74 -1.70
N SER A 153 -9.70 -15.45 -1.32
CA SER A 153 -9.02 -16.18 -0.26
C SER A 153 -9.64 -15.98 1.12
N THR A 154 -10.16 -14.78 1.42
CA THR A 154 -10.92 -14.53 2.66
C THR A 154 -12.13 -15.46 2.75
N PHE A 155 -12.90 -15.63 1.67
CA PHE A 155 -14.03 -16.56 1.64
C PHE A 155 -13.61 -18.01 1.89
N LEU A 156 -12.46 -18.43 1.36
CA LEU A 156 -11.94 -19.78 1.60
C LEU A 156 -11.57 -20.00 3.07
N VAL A 157 -11.03 -18.99 3.75
CA VAL A 157 -10.74 -19.03 5.19
C VAL A 157 -12.05 -19.17 5.98
N GLY A 158 -13.06 -18.34 5.69
CA GLY A 158 -14.37 -18.43 6.34
C GLY A 158 -15.03 -19.79 6.14
N ALA A 159 -15.07 -20.28 4.89
CA ALA A 159 -15.63 -21.59 4.56
C ALA A 159 -14.88 -22.73 5.26
N GLY A 160 -13.55 -22.72 5.22
CA GLY A 160 -12.72 -23.74 5.90
C GLY A 160 -12.93 -23.74 7.41
N GLY A 161 -12.97 -22.56 8.03
CA GLY A 161 -13.25 -22.41 9.46
C GLY A 161 -14.62 -22.96 9.86
N TYR A 162 -15.66 -22.72 9.05
CA TYR A 162 -17.01 -23.25 9.28
C TYR A 162 -17.04 -24.79 9.36
N PHE A 163 -16.32 -25.47 8.47
CA PHE A 163 -16.22 -26.94 8.49
C PHE A 163 -15.41 -27.48 9.69
N ILE A 164 -14.42 -26.74 10.18
CA ILE A 164 -13.53 -27.20 11.26
C ILE A 164 -14.13 -26.93 12.65
N LEU A 165 -14.80 -25.80 12.84
CA LEU A 165 -15.28 -25.31 14.14
C LEU A 165 -16.11 -26.31 14.98
N PRO A 166 -17.03 -27.12 14.39
CA PRO A 166 -17.78 -28.13 15.14
C PRO A 166 -16.88 -29.16 15.86
N TYR A 167 -15.73 -29.48 15.28
CA TYR A 167 -14.85 -30.57 15.73
C TYR A 167 -13.84 -30.16 16.80
N VAL A 168 -13.61 -28.86 17.00
CA VAL A 168 -12.65 -28.35 18.00
C VAL A 168 -13.19 -28.49 19.44
N LYS A 169 -14.51 -28.60 19.61
CA LYS A 169 -15.17 -28.55 20.94
C LYS A 169 -15.71 -29.90 21.42
N SER A 170 -15.81 -30.91 20.56
CA SER A 170 -16.23 -32.25 20.98
C SER A 170 -15.06 -32.92 21.69
N ASN A 171 -15.20 -33.15 23.00
CA ASN A 171 -14.27 -33.93 23.83
C ASN A 171 -14.20 -35.43 23.44
N GLU A 172 -14.84 -35.78 22.32
CA GLU A 172 -14.73 -37.07 21.68
C GLU A 172 -13.45 -37.07 20.86
N THR A 173 -12.68 -38.15 20.96
CA THR A 173 -11.60 -38.46 20.04
C THR A 173 -12.21 -38.77 18.67
N VAL A 174 -12.74 -37.75 18.00
CA VAL A 174 -13.07 -37.84 16.59
C VAL A 174 -11.76 -38.18 15.92
N ASN A 175 -11.73 -39.28 15.15
CA ASN A 175 -10.63 -39.50 14.22
C ASN A 175 -10.71 -38.38 13.18
N LEU A 176 -10.10 -37.23 13.50
CA LEU A 176 -10.02 -36.01 12.69
C LEU A 176 -9.53 -36.31 11.26
N ILE A 177 -8.90 -37.48 11.08
CA ILE A 177 -8.19 -37.88 9.87
C ILE A 177 -9.08 -38.72 8.94
N THR A 178 -10.23 -39.21 9.40
CA THR A 178 -11.17 -39.98 8.55
C THR A 178 -12.38 -39.20 8.08
N ASP A 179 -12.68 -38.06 8.70
CA ASP A 179 -13.82 -37.24 8.30
C ASP A 179 -13.47 -36.41 7.06
N LYS A 180 -14.20 -36.67 5.96
CA LYS A 180 -14.02 -35.94 4.70
C LYS A 180 -14.28 -34.45 4.88
N GLU A 181 -15.20 -34.05 5.76
CA GLU A 181 -15.53 -32.64 5.98
C GLU A 181 -14.38 -31.88 6.65
N VAL A 182 -13.72 -32.50 7.63
CA VAL A 182 -12.55 -31.93 8.31
C VAL A 182 -11.37 -31.78 7.35
N ILE A 183 -11.14 -32.77 6.50
CA ILE A 183 -10.06 -32.71 5.48
C ILE A 183 -10.34 -31.58 4.48
N VAL A 184 -11.56 -31.51 3.93
CA VAL A 184 -11.95 -30.45 2.98
C VAL A 184 -11.86 -29.08 3.64
N GLY A 185 -12.39 -28.94 4.85
CA GLY A 185 -12.31 -27.72 5.64
C GLY A 185 -10.88 -27.25 5.86
N SER A 186 -9.97 -28.17 6.22
CA SER A 186 -8.55 -27.87 6.43
C SER A 186 -7.87 -27.42 5.14
N ILE A 187 -8.14 -28.08 4.01
CA ILE A 187 -7.59 -27.69 2.70
C ILE A 187 -8.08 -26.29 2.31
N LEU A 188 -9.37 -26.00 2.46
CA LEU A 188 -9.95 -24.69 2.17
C LEU A 188 -9.35 -23.60 3.06
N PHE A 189 -9.22 -23.89 4.36
CA PHE A 189 -8.65 -22.95 5.33
C PHE A 189 -7.19 -22.61 5.01
N ILE A 190 -6.36 -23.63 4.78
CA ILE A 190 -4.93 -23.47 4.47
C ILE A 190 -4.73 -22.76 3.13
N SER A 191 -5.44 -23.19 2.09
CA SER A 191 -5.36 -22.56 0.76
C SER A 191 -5.87 -21.12 0.79
N GLY A 192 -6.91 -20.82 1.57
CA GLY A 192 -7.38 -19.48 1.85
C GLY A 192 -6.32 -18.63 2.52
N ILE A 193 -5.68 -19.09 3.59
CA ILE A 193 -4.61 -18.32 4.25
C ILE A 193 -3.45 -18.05 3.28
N ALA A 194 -2.99 -19.08 2.56
CA ALA A 194 -1.89 -18.95 1.61
C ALA A 194 -2.22 -17.96 0.48
N GLY A 195 -3.39 -18.10 -0.14
CA GLY A 195 -3.88 -17.20 -1.18
C GLY A 195 -4.03 -15.77 -0.67
N PHE A 196 -4.51 -15.61 0.56
CA PHE A 196 -4.68 -14.30 1.19
C PHE A 196 -3.35 -13.60 1.38
N LEU A 197 -2.34 -14.30 1.91
CA LEU A 197 -0.98 -13.75 2.09
C LEU A 197 -0.39 -13.36 0.73
N VAL A 198 -0.47 -14.24 -0.27
CA VAL A 198 0.06 -13.98 -1.62
C VAL A 198 -0.65 -12.80 -2.28
N GLY A 199 -1.99 -12.76 -2.25
CA GLY A 199 -2.79 -11.68 -2.82
C GLY A 199 -2.51 -10.33 -2.15
N ASN A 200 -2.36 -10.31 -0.83
CA ASN A 200 -2.04 -9.09 -0.09
C ASN A 200 -0.61 -8.63 -0.37
N ILE A 201 0.37 -9.54 -0.39
CA ILE A 201 1.75 -9.21 -0.77
C ILE A 201 1.78 -8.61 -2.17
N ILE A 202 1.15 -9.27 -3.15
CA ILE A 202 1.11 -8.78 -4.54
C ILE A 202 0.47 -7.40 -4.59
N SER A 203 -0.74 -7.23 -4.03
CA SER A 203 -1.48 -5.96 -4.11
C SER A 203 -0.78 -4.83 -3.37
N VAL A 204 -0.28 -5.06 -2.15
CA VAL A 204 0.38 -4.06 -1.32
C VAL A 204 1.72 -3.67 -1.91
N VAL A 205 2.62 -4.63 -2.15
CA VAL A 205 3.99 -4.35 -2.62
C VAL A 205 3.95 -3.64 -3.97
N SER A 206 3.13 -4.13 -4.90
CA SER A 206 3.02 -3.52 -6.23
C SER A 206 2.41 -2.12 -6.19
N THR A 207 1.45 -1.86 -5.29
CA THR A 207 0.87 -0.52 -5.11
C THR A 207 1.91 0.43 -4.53
N GLN A 208 2.63 0.01 -3.49
CA GLN A 208 3.68 0.83 -2.86
C GLN A 208 4.83 1.14 -3.82
N PHE A 209 5.29 0.15 -4.59
CA PHE A 209 6.36 0.35 -5.56
C PHE A 209 5.98 1.37 -6.64
N LYS A 210 4.73 1.31 -7.13
CA LYS A 210 4.23 2.28 -8.12
C LYS A 210 4.09 3.68 -7.54
N LEU A 211 3.48 3.80 -6.36
CA LEU A 211 3.33 5.09 -5.68
C LEU A 211 4.69 5.73 -5.38
N SER A 212 5.67 4.94 -4.94
CA SER A 212 7.03 5.43 -4.73
C SER A 212 7.68 5.96 -6.00
N ARG A 213 7.33 5.42 -7.18
CA ARG A 213 7.89 5.86 -8.47
C ARG A 213 7.23 7.14 -8.97
N GLU A 214 5.95 7.35 -8.71
CA GLU A 214 5.20 8.52 -9.16
C GLU A 214 5.38 9.74 -8.24
N PHE A 215 5.40 9.56 -6.92
CA PHE A 215 5.35 10.67 -5.96
C PHE A 215 6.71 11.03 -5.32
N GLY A 216 7.80 10.38 -5.77
CA GLY A 216 9.16 10.74 -5.37
C GLY A 216 9.58 10.35 -3.93
N PRO A 217 10.66 10.94 -3.40
CA PRO A 217 11.40 10.39 -2.24
C PRO A 217 10.67 10.50 -0.90
N GLN A 218 9.70 11.40 -0.74
CA GLN A 218 8.90 11.47 0.49
C GLN A 218 7.94 10.28 0.61
N PHE A 219 7.32 9.90 -0.51
CA PHE A 219 6.45 8.73 -0.58
C PHE A 219 7.22 7.41 -0.43
N LYS A 220 8.47 7.38 -0.89
CA LYS A 220 9.36 6.24 -0.72
C LYS A 220 9.57 5.89 0.77
N ARG A 221 9.89 6.89 1.62
CA ARG A 221 10.08 6.68 3.07
C ARG A 221 8.80 6.19 3.75
N ALA A 222 7.66 6.80 3.45
CA ALA A 222 6.37 6.36 4.01
C ALA A 222 6.00 4.93 3.55
N GLY A 223 6.25 4.60 2.29
CA GLY A 223 6.03 3.27 1.74
C GLY A 223 6.95 2.20 2.36
N GLU A 224 8.20 2.54 2.65
CA GLU A 224 9.15 1.65 3.35
C GLU A 224 8.66 1.30 4.75
N PHE A 225 8.22 2.28 5.56
CA PHE A 225 7.66 2.01 6.88
C PHE A 225 6.40 1.14 6.79
N PHE A 226 5.51 1.43 5.83
CA PHE A 226 4.32 0.62 5.62
C PHE A 226 4.65 -0.84 5.24
N LEU A 227 5.63 -1.03 4.35
CA LEU A 227 6.12 -2.37 3.97
C LEU A 227 6.71 -3.12 5.14
N ILE A 228 7.53 -2.47 5.98
CA ILE A 228 8.10 -3.08 7.18
C ILE A 228 6.99 -3.52 8.13
N SER A 229 6.03 -2.63 8.43
CA SER A 229 4.88 -2.97 9.28
C SER A 229 4.05 -4.11 8.70
N PHE A 230 3.83 -4.12 7.39
CA PHE A 230 3.10 -5.18 6.70
C PHE A 230 3.85 -6.52 6.78
N VAL A 231 5.17 -6.54 6.56
CA VAL A 231 5.98 -7.76 6.67
C VAL A 231 6.01 -8.28 8.10
N LEU A 232 6.19 -7.41 9.09
CA LEU A 232 6.13 -7.79 10.50
C LEU A 232 4.76 -8.38 10.87
N GLY A 233 3.67 -7.76 10.41
CA GLY A 233 2.32 -8.28 10.60
C GLY A 233 2.04 -9.58 9.82
N ALA A 234 2.67 -9.78 8.66
CA ALA A 234 2.59 -11.04 7.94
C ALA A 234 3.35 -12.14 8.69
N LEU A 235 4.53 -11.83 9.26
CA LEU A 235 5.32 -12.78 10.04
C LEU A 235 4.58 -13.27 11.29
N THR A 236 3.86 -12.39 11.98
CA THR A 236 3.01 -12.80 13.12
C THR A 236 1.85 -13.72 12.71
N PHE A 237 1.52 -13.79 11.42
CA PHE A 237 0.53 -14.71 10.87
C PHE A 237 1.17 -16.01 10.36
N VAL A 238 2.34 -15.90 9.72
CA VAL A 238 3.08 -17.04 9.15
C VAL A 238 3.57 -17.98 10.24
N ILE A 239 4.07 -17.46 11.36
CA ILE A 239 4.59 -18.30 12.46
C ILE A 239 3.51 -19.26 13.01
N PRO A 240 2.34 -18.80 13.49
CA PRO A 240 1.29 -19.70 13.98
C PRO A 240 0.71 -20.58 12.85
N PHE A 241 0.72 -20.10 11.60
CA PHE A 241 0.32 -20.93 10.47
C PHE A 241 1.28 -22.09 10.22
N MET A 242 2.60 -21.87 10.30
CA MET A 242 3.60 -22.93 10.16
C MET A 242 3.51 -23.95 11.31
N GLU A 243 3.18 -23.51 12.52
CA GLU A 243 2.88 -24.39 13.65
C GLU A 243 1.64 -25.24 13.38
N LEU A 244 0.56 -24.66 12.85
CA LEU A 244 -0.65 -25.38 12.45
C LEU A 244 -0.37 -26.43 11.38
N VAL A 245 0.38 -26.06 10.33
CA VAL A 245 0.77 -27.01 9.27
C VAL A 245 1.61 -28.15 9.86
N SER A 246 2.57 -27.83 10.73
CA SER A 246 3.41 -28.84 11.39
C SER A 246 2.57 -29.80 12.24
N PHE A 247 1.59 -29.26 12.99
CA PHE A 247 0.66 -30.06 13.77
C PHE A 247 -0.18 -31.01 12.90
N LEU A 248 -0.72 -30.52 11.77
CA LEU A 248 -1.49 -31.35 10.84
C LEU A 248 -0.63 -32.43 10.17
N VAL A 249 0.61 -32.12 9.81
CA VAL A 249 1.56 -33.10 9.26
C VAL A 249 1.87 -34.18 10.30
N LEU A 250 2.10 -33.82 11.56
CA LEU A 250 2.34 -34.76 12.65
C LEU A 250 1.12 -35.64 12.93
N LEU A 251 -0.08 -35.07 12.92
CA LEU A 251 -1.35 -35.80 13.02
C LEU A 251 -1.49 -36.84 11.90
N TYR A 252 -1.27 -36.42 10.65
CA TYR A 252 -1.34 -37.31 9.49
C TYR A 252 -0.30 -38.43 9.56
N ALA A 253 0.95 -38.11 9.91
CA ALA A 253 2.01 -39.09 10.09
C ALA A 253 1.65 -40.11 11.19
N SER A 254 1.13 -39.64 12.33
CA SER A 254 0.65 -40.49 13.42
C SER A 254 -0.41 -41.48 12.93
N TYR A 255 -1.42 -41.00 12.19
CA TYR A 255 -2.46 -41.87 11.62
C TYR A 255 -1.93 -42.93 10.65
N THR A 256 -1.02 -42.55 9.75
CA THR A 256 -0.45 -43.53 8.80
C THR A 256 0.30 -44.65 9.53
N LEU A 257 0.96 -44.33 10.65
CA LEU A 257 1.63 -45.32 11.50
C LEU A 257 0.63 -46.21 12.24
N THR A 258 -0.45 -45.65 12.80
CA THR A 258 -1.49 -46.46 13.47
C THR A 258 -2.23 -47.37 12.49
N ASP A 259 -2.61 -46.88 11.32
CA ASP A 259 -3.27 -47.70 10.28
C ASP A 259 -2.36 -48.84 9.79
N ALA A 260 -1.07 -48.54 9.57
CA ALA A 260 -0.08 -49.56 9.21
C ALA A 260 0.09 -50.61 10.32
N SER A 261 0.12 -50.18 11.59
CA SER A 261 0.21 -51.07 12.76
C SER A 261 -1.00 -51.99 12.88
N VAL A 262 -2.23 -51.46 12.75
CA VAL A 262 -3.46 -52.25 12.80
C VAL A 262 -3.52 -53.25 11.65
N LYS A 263 -3.16 -52.85 10.43
CA LYS A 263 -3.09 -53.75 9.27
C LYS A 263 -2.04 -54.85 9.43
N ALA A 264 -0.93 -54.56 10.09
CA ALA A 264 0.10 -55.55 10.40
C ALA A 264 -0.36 -56.54 11.49
N SER A 265 -1.10 -56.06 12.49
CA SER A 265 -1.67 -56.90 13.56
C SER A 265 -2.73 -57.86 13.04
N ASN A 266 -3.62 -57.43 12.14
CA ASN A 266 -4.68 -58.28 11.57
C ASN A 266 -4.17 -59.34 10.57
N LYS A 267 -2.88 -59.31 10.21
CA LYS A 267 -2.23 -60.29 9.33
C LYS A 267 -1.50 -61.40 10.08
N ARG A 268 -1.39 -61.33 11.41
CA ARG A 268 -0.88 -62.41 12.28
C ARG A 268 -2.03 -63.18 12.88
#